data_AF-A0A3S5FB34-F1
#
_entry.id   AF-A0A3S5FB34-F1
#
_cell.length_a   1.000
_cell.length_b   1.000
_cell.length_c   1.000
_cell.angle_alpha   90.00
_cell.angle_beta   90.00
_cell.angle_gamma   90.00
#
_symmetry.space_group_name_H-M   'P 1'
#
loop_
_entity.id
_entity.type
_entity.pdbx_description
1 polymer ?
#
loop_
_entity_poly.entity_id
_entity_poly.type
_entity_poly.pdbx_seq_one_letter_code
_entity_poly.pdbx_strand_id
1 'polypeptide(L)'
;MYKTVGKYIPESRDQPEVIEREYYGQGMIYKNWEAYYDTAHPDRVCYIPELSDSLYTRQDFLDICNGQSEIADQIFEDVDWQSPETLLEEQWYEELAICPKCKKWYWCYGVDKCPNCGNEKEMN
;
A
#
# COMPACT_ATOMS: atom_id res chain seq x y z
N MET A 1 -10.04 13.62 -10.26
CA MET A 1 -9.04 13.34 -11.31
C MET A 1 -8.19 12.22 -10.75
N TYR A 2 -8.28 11.02 -11.31
CA TYR A 2 -7.39 9.94 -10.89
C TYR A 2 -5.97 10.26 -11.36
N LYS A 3 -5.00 10.14 -10.45
CA LYS A 3 -3.60 10.49 -10.68
C LYS A 3 -2.87 9.26 -11.20
N THR A 4 -1.89 9.49 -12.07
CA THR A 4 -0.89 8.48 -12.43
C THR A 4 0.47 9.16 -12.38
N VAL A 5 1.48 8.43 -11.90
CA VAL A 5 2.89 8.82 -11.91
C VAL A 5 3.61 7.76 -12.74
N GLY A 6 4.39 8.20 -13.72
CA GLY A 6 5.06 7.29 -14.65
C GLY A 6 4.09 6.54 -15.55
N LYS A 7 4.57 5.45 -16.15
CA LYS A 7 3.83 4.65 -17.11
C LYS A 7 4.25 3.19 -17.03
N TYR A 8 3.25 2.31 -17.03
CA TYR A 8 3.43 0.87 -17.09
C TYR A 8 2.61 0.30 -18.26
N ILE A 9 3.25 -0.53 -19.08
CA ILE A 9 2.58 -1.33 -20.11
C ILE A 9 3.04 -2.78 -19.90
N PRO A 10 2.12 -3.72 -19.63
CA PRO A 10 2.48 -5.13 -19.46
C PRO A 10 3.02 -5.71 -20.78
N GLU A 11 3.88 -6.72 -20.67
CA GLU A 11 4.30 -7.52 -21.81
C GLU A 11 3.09 -8.11 -22.55
N SER A 12 3.13 -8.09 -23.88
CA SER A 12 2.19 -8.80 -24.71
C SER A 12 2.92 -9.49 -25.87
N ARG A 13 2.19 -10.26 -26.68
CA ARG A 13 2.76 -10.95 -27.84
C ARG A 13 3.54 -10.02 -28.78
N ASP A 14 3.09 -8.78 -28.92
CA ASP A 14 3.57 -7.84 -29.94
C ASP A 14 4.42 -6.69 -29.35
N GLN A 15 4.52 -6.59 -28.02
CA GLN A 15 5.28 -5.52 -27.37
C GLN A 15 5.92 -6.00 -26.05
N PRO A 16 7.20 -5.66 -25.81
CA PRO A 16 7.84 -5.95 -24.52
C PRO A 16 7.19 -5.12 -23.41
N GLU A 17 7.43 -5.54 -22.16
CA GLU A 17 7.08 -4.74 -20.99
C GLU A 17 7.75 -3.36 -21.02
N VAL A 18 7.02 -2.35 -20.56
CA VAL A 18 7.53 -0.98 -20.39
C VAL A 18 7.27 -0.53 -18.96
N ILE A 19 8.36 -0.17 -18.27
CA ILE A 19 8.33 0.48 -16.95
C ILE A 19 9.04 1.83 -17.08
N GLU A 20 8.27 2.91 -17.07
CA GLU A 20 8.77 4.28 -17.03
C GLU A 20 8.39 4.88 -15.65
N ARG A 21 9.40 5.20 -14.84
CA ARG A 21 9.20 5.79 -13.51
C ARG A 21 9.31 7.31 -13.56
N GLU A 22 8.54 8.00 -12.72
CA GLU A 22 8.60 9.45 -12.55
C GLU A 22 8.69 9.83 -11.07
N TYR A 23 9.14 11.07 -10.83
CA TYR A 23 9.37 11.57 -9.48
C TYR A 23 8.05 11.70 -8.68
N TYR A 24 8.04 11.14 -7.48
CA TYR A 24 6.96 11.29 -6.50
C TYR A 24 7.53 11.15 -5.09
N GLY A 25 7.21 12.13 -4.21
CA GLY A 25 7.70 12.14 -2.83
C GLY A 25 9.23 12.18 -2.77
N GLN A 26 9.84 11.03 -2.49
CA GLN A 26 11.29 10.92 -2.27
C GLN A 26 12.04 10.12 -3.34
N GLY A 27 11.36 9.55 -4.34
CA GLY A 27 12.02 8.73 -5.37
C GLY A 27 11.31 8.72 -6.71
N MET A 28 11.74 7.80 -7.58
CA MET A 28 11.18 7.58 -8.91
C MET A 28 10.33 6.31 -8.92
N ILE A 29 9.03 6.40 -9.20
CA ILE A 29 8.10 5.26 -9.14
C ILE A 29 7.15 5.21 -10.35
N TYR A 30 6.45 4.08 -10.49
CA TYR A 30 5.14 4.07 -11.14
C TYR A 30 4.05 3.95 -10.09
N LYS A 31 2.96 4.73 -10.22
CA LYS A 31 1.80 4.65 -9.32
C LYS A 31 0.53 5.04 -10.04
N ASN A 32 -0.52 4.25 -9.90
CA ASN A 32 -1.79 4.43 -10.60
C ASN A 32 -2.97 4.22 -9.65
N TRP A 33 -3.62 5.34 -9.30
CA TRP A 33 -4.77 5.36 -8.39
C TRP A 33 -6.02 4.75 -9.02
N GLU A 34 -6.21 4.90 -10.33
CA GLU A 34 -7.34 4.28 -11.02
C GLU A 34 -7.22 2.75 -10.99
N ALA A 35 -6.03 2.22 -11.26
CA ALA A 35 -5.77 0.79 -11.14
C ALA A 35 -5.97 0.27 -9.71
N TYR A 36 -5.51 1.03 -8.71
CA TYR A 36 -5.65 0.64 -7.30
C TYR A 36 -7.11 0.63 -6.81
N TYR A 37 -7.92 1.61 -7.22
CA TYR A 37 -9.31 1.76 -6.76
C TYR A 37 -10.33 1.04 -7.65
N ASP A 38 -9.91 0.46 -8.79
CA ASP A 38 -10.75 -0.43 -9.58
C ASP A 38 -10.89 -1.80 -8.90
N THR A 39 -11.81 -1.86 -7.93
CA THR A 39 -12.09 -3.09 -7.16
C THR A 39 -12.63 -4.25 -8.02
N ALA A 40 -13.08 -4.00 -9.25
CA ALA A 40 -13.48 -5.07 -10.17
C ALA A 40 -12.28 -5.78 -10.81
N HIS A 41 -11.10 -5.14 -10.79
CA HIS A 41 -9.85 -5.63 -11.37
C HIS A 41 -8.67 -5.46 -10.39
N PRO A 42 -8.72 -6.12 -9.22
CA PRO A 42 -7.71 -5.95 -8.17
C PRO A 42 -6.32 -6.50 -8.56
N ASP A 43 -6.23 -7.25 -9.65
CA ASP A 43 -5.04 -7.83 -10.27
C ASP A 43 -4.26 -6.85 -11.16
N ARG A 44 -4.79 -5.65 -11.41
CA ARG A 44 -4.07 -4.62 -12.18
C ARG A 44 -2.91 -4.06 -11.37
N VAL A 45 -1.75 -3.96 -12.03
CA VAL A 45 -0.56 -3.33 -11.45
C VAL A 45 -0.83 -1.85 -11.21
N CYS A 46 -0.68 -1.45 -9.96
CA CYS A 46 -0.98 -0.11 -9.45
C CYS A 46 0.24 0.60 -8.87
N TYR A 47 1.34 -0.13 -8.59
CA TYR A 47 2.55 0.44 -8.03
C TYR A 47 3.79 -0.37 -8.44
N ILE A 48 4.89 0.33 -8.75
CA ILE A 48 6.22 -0.25 -8.97
C ILE A 48 7.23 0.65 -8.25
N PRO A 49 8.00 0.14 -7.27
CA PRO A 49 8.94 0.93 -6.48
C PRO A 49 10.18 1.33 -7.30
N GLU A 50 11.01 2.19 -6.74
CA GLU A 50 12.21 2.72 -7.42
C GLU A 50 13.29 1.65 -7.64
N LEU A 51 13.58 0.87 -6.59
CA LEU A 51 14.75 0.00 -6.54
C LEU A 51 14.49 -1.44 -7.00
N SER A 52 13.29 -1.75 -7.49
CA SER A 52 12.94 -3.06 -8.05
C SER A 52 11.83 -2.97 -9.08
N ASP A 53 11.76 -3.96 -9.97
CA ASP A 53 10.67 -4.12 -10.95
C ASP A 53 9.51 -4.97 -10.39
N SER A 54 9.37 -5.07 -9.06
CA SER A 54 8.24 -5.75 -8.43
C SER A 54 6.92 -5.06 -8.80
N LEU A 55 5.97 -5.86 -9.30
CA LEU A 55 4.69 -5.38 -9.82
C LEU A 55 3.59 -5.53 -8.77
N TYR A 56 3.26 -4.46 -8.06
CA TYR A 56 2.24 -4.52 -7.00
C TYR A 56 0.84 -4.21 -7.51
N THR A 57 -0.11 -5.03 -7.11
CA THR A 57 -1.54 -4.93 -7.41
C THR A 57 -2.33 -4.55 -6.15
N ARG A 58 -3.60 -4.15 -6.29
CA ARG A 58 -4.47 -3.92 -5.11
C ARG A 58 -4.51 -5.17 -4.22
N GLN A 59 -4.58 -6.35 -4.83
CA GLN A 59 -4.61 -7.60 -4.07
C GLN A 59 -3.34 -7.79 -3.23
N ASP A 60 -2.17 -7.44 -3.76
CA ASP A 60 -0.92 -7.51 -3.00
C ASP A 60 -0.94 -6.56 -1.80
N PHE A 61 -1.39 -5.31 -1.97
CA PHE A 61 -1.56 -4.38 -0.84
C PHE A 61 -2.52 -4.93 0.23
N LEU A 62 -3.63 -5.57 -0.19
CA LEU A 62 -4.56 -6.20 0.73
C LEU A 62 -3.90 -7.36 1.48
N ASP A 63 -3.18 -8.23 0.78
CA ASP A 63 -2.52 -9.40 1.37
C ASP A 63 -1.43 -8.98 2.36
N ILE A 64 -0.61 -8.00 1.98
CA ILE A 64 0.40 -7.35 2.84
C ILE A 64 -0.26 -6.76 4.09
N CYS A 65 -1.45 -6.15 3.95
CA CYS A 65 -2.19 -5.51 5.05
C CYS A 65 -3.20 -6.44 5.76
N ASN A 66 -3.02 -7.77 5.65
CA ASN A 66 -3.86 -8.78 6.30
C ASN A 66 -5.36 -8.61 5.97
N GLY A 67 -5.66 -8.30 4.71
CA GLY A 67 -7.01 -8.10 4.16
C GLY A 67 -7.73 -6.85 4.66
N GLN A 68 -7.07 -5.96 5.41
CA GLN A 68 -7.71 -4.76 5.98
C GLN A 68 -7.60 -3.59 5.01
N SER A 69 -8.67 -3.35 4.25
CA SER A 69 -8.70 -2.34 3.19
C SER A 69 -8.33 -0.93 3.64
N GLU A 70 -8.77 -0.49 4.82
CA GLU A 70 -8.44 0.86 5.32
C GLU A 70 -6.93 1.05 5.55
N ILE A 71 -6.22 0.00 5.96
CA ILE A 71 -4.76 0.04 6.14
C ILE A 71 -4.08 -0.06 4.78
N ALA A 72 -4.56 -0.96 3.91
CA ALA A 72 -4.04 -1.09 2.56
C ALA A 72 -4.16 0.22 1.77
N ASP A 73 -5.29 0.91 1.88
CA ASP A 73 -5.56 2.16 1.18
C ASP A 73 -4.60 3.26 1.70
N GLN A 74 -4.36 3.33 3.01
CA GLN A 74 -3.42 4.29 3.60
C GLN A 74 -1.96 3.99 3.20
N ILE A 75 -1.53 2.73 3.28
CA ILE A 75 -0.20 2.30 2.83
C ILE A 75 0.00 2.60 1.34
N PHE A 76 -1.02 2.37 0.52
CA PHE A 76 -0.97 2.75 -0.89
C PHE A 76 -0.85 4.26 -1.07
N GLU A 77 -1.58 5.09 -0.33
CA GLU A 77 -1.44 6.54 -0.47
C GLU A 77 -0.05 7.05 -0.05
N ASP A 78 0.49 6.51 1.04
CA ASP A 78 1.74 6.98 1.66
C ASP A 78 3.01 6.48 0.96
N VAL A 79 2.98 5.31 0.31
CA VAL A 79 4.18 4.76 -0.34
C VAL A 79 4.68 5.67 -1.46
N ASP A 80 5.96 6.03 -1.41
CA ASP A 80 6.53 7.06 -2.28
C ASP A 80 7.83 6.66 -3.00
N TRP A 81 8.65 5.75 -2.46
CA TRP A 81 9.79 5.16 -3.20
C TRP A 81 10.10 3.70 -2.85
N GLN A 82 9.92 3.29 -1.59
CA GLN A 82 10.20 1.93 -1.11
C GLN A 82 9.13 0.91 -1.50
N SER A 83 9.35 -0.38 -1.24
CA SER A 83 8.28 -1.37 -1.41
C SER A 83 7.18 -1.19 -0.34
N PRO A 84 5.93 -1.62 -0.62
CA PRO A 84 4.85 -1.54 0.37
C PRO A 84 5.14 -2.30 1.67
N GLU A 85 5.90 -3.41 1.61
CA GLU A 85 6.33 -4.14 2.80
C GLU A 85 7.30 -3.32 3.66
N THR A 86 8.27 -2.64 3.03
CA THR A 86 9.20 -1.76 3.76
C THR A 86 8.47 -0.62 4.44
N LEU A 87 7.52 0.03 3.75
CA LEU A 87 6.70 1.07 4.39
C LEU A 87 5.87 0.48 5.54
N LEU A 88 5.24 -0.68 5.34
CA LEU A 88 4.45 -1.32 6.41
C LEU A 88 5.30 -1.65 7.64
N GLU A 89 6.54 -2.13 7.44
CA GLU A 89 7.49 -2.37 8.52
C GLU A 89 7.81 -1.09 9.29
N GLU A 90 8.05 0.02 8.61
CA GLU A 90 8.24 1.34 9.24
C GLU A 90 7.01 1.72 10.08
N GLN A 91 5.81 1.53 9.54
CA GLN A 91 4.56 1.82 10.25
C GLN A 91 4.38 0.96 11.50
N TRP A 92 4.89 -0.28 11.56
CA TRP A 92 4.87 -1.07 12.80
C TRP A 92 5.70 -0.48 13.93
N TYR A 93 6.75 0.28 13.62
CA TYR A 93 7.57 0.97 14.63
C TYR A 93 6.97 2.31 15.06
N GLU A 94 6.16 2.94 14.20
CA GLU A 94 5.64 4.29 14.41
C GLU A 94 4.17 4.30 14.84
N GLU A 95 3.26 3.80 13.99
CA GLU A 95 1.84 4.11 14.09
C GLU A 95 0.90 2.90 14.04
N LEU A 96 1.34 1.70 13.67
CA LEU A 96 0.51 0.49 13.64
C LEU A 96 0.61 -0.34 14.91
N ALA A 97 -0.52 -0.86 15.36
CA ALA A 97 -0.59 -1.84 16.43
C ALA A 97 -1.62 -2.94 16.14
N ILE A 98 -1.46 -4.09 16.79
CA ILE A 98 -2.43 -5.19 16.76
C ILE A 98 -3.25 -5.16 18.05
N CYS A 99 -4.57 -5.16 17.94
CA CYS A 99 -5.41 -5.25 19.13
C CYS A 99 -5.33 -6.66 19.73
N PRO A 100 -4.98 -6.83 21.02
CA PRO A 100 -4.86 -8.16 21.63
C PRO A 100 -6.21 -8.89 21.70
N LYS A 101 -7.33 -8.16 21.70
CA LYS A 101 -8.69 -8.70 21.78
C LYS A 101 -9.26 -9.11 20.43
N CYS A 102 -9.40 -8.18 19.48
CA CYS A 102 -10.04 -8.45 18.19
C CYS A 102 -9.05 -8.86 17.09
N LYS A 103 -7.74 -8.82 17.36
CA LYS A 103 -6.65 -9.17 16.44
C LYS A 103 -6.55 -8.33 15.16
N LYS A 104 -7.45 -7.34 14.99
CA LYS A 104 -7.35 -6.35 13.93
C LYS A 104 -6.17 -5.42 14.17
N TRP A 105 -5.58 -5.00 13.06
CA TRP A 105 -4.56 -3.96 13.08
C TRP A 105 -5.27 -2.60 13.12
N TYR A 106 -4.60 -1.59 13.64
CA TYR A 106 -5.16 -0.25 13.71
C TYR A 106 -4.05 0.80 13.85
N TRP A 107 -4.31 1.98 13.29
CA TRP A 107 -3.52 3.18 13.52
C TRP A 107 -3.68 3.61 14.98
N CYS A 108 -2.60 3.55 15.75
CA CYS A 108 -2.58 3.70 17.19
C CYS A 108 -2.07 5.07 17.66
N TYR A 109 -1.66 5.94 16.73
CA TYR A 109 -1.30 7.31 17.02
C TYR A 109 -2.53 8.10 17.48
N GLY A 110 -2.43 8.78 18.64
CA GLY A 110 -3.52 9.59 19.19
C GLY A 110 -4.77 8.81 19.66
N VAL A 111 -4.68 7.48 19.80
CA VAL A 111 -5.82 6.62 20.14
C VAL A 111 -5.56 5.80 21.42
N ASP A 112 -6.42 5.98 22.42
CA ASP A 112 -6.34 5.28 23.73
C ASP A 112 -7.06 3.92 23.74
N LYS A 113 -7.96 3.69 22.77
CA LYS A 113 -8.78 2.47 22.68
C LYS A 113 -8.86 1.98 21.25
N CYS A 114 -8.77 0.66 21.06
CA CYS A 114 -8.89 0.04 19.75
C CYS A 114 -10.17 0.53 19.03
N PRO A 115 -10.07 1.17 17.85
CA PRO A 115 -11.22 1.75 17.17
C PRO A 115 -12.21 0.69 16.69
N ASN A 116 -11.76 -0.56 16.55
CA ASN A 116 -12.57 -1.68 16.10
C ASN A 116 -13.43 -2.33 17.20
N CYS A 117 -13.00 -2.32 18.47
CA CYS A 117 -13.69 -3.07 19.54
C CYS A 117 -13.71 -2.40 20.92
N GLY A 118 -13.11 -1.21 21.06
CA GLY A 118 -13.09 -0.43 22.29
C GLY A 118 -12.14 -0.95 23.38
N ASN A 119 -11.32 -1.97 23.11
CA ASN A 119 -10.32 -2.45 24.07
C ASN A 119 -9.31 -1.34 24.39
N GLU A 120 -8.96 -1.17 25.66
CA GLU A 120 -7.92 -0.22 26.06
C GLU A 120 -6.58 -0.62 25.43
N LYS A 121 -5.80 0.37 25.00
CA LYS A 121 -4.43 0.15 24.53
C LYS A 121 -3.61 -0.28 25.75
N GLU A 122 -2.97 -1.44 25.67
CA GLU A 122 -2.02 -1.83 26.72
C GLU A 122 -0.88 -0.81 26.70
N MET A 123 -0.77 -0.01 27.76
CA MET A 123 0.39 0.82 28.00
C MET A 123 1.50 -0.12 28.48
N ASN A 124 2.52 -0.31 27.65
CA ASN A 124 3.76 -0.94 28.10
C ASN A 124 4.43 -0.10 29.19
#